data_AF-A0A915L1R8-F1
#
_entry.id   AF-A0A915L1R8-F1
#
_cell.length_a   1.000
_cell.length_b   1.000
_cell.length_c   1.000
_cell.angle_alpha   90.00
_cell.angle_beta   90.00
_cell.angle_gamma   90.00
#
_symmetry.space_group_name_H-M   'P 1'
#
loop_
_entity.id
_entity.type
_entity.pdbx_description
1 polymer ?
#
loop_
_entity_poly.entity_id
_entity_poly.type
_entity_poly.pdbx_seq_one_letter_code
_entity_poly.pdbx_strand_id
1 'polypeptide(L)'
;RELDGKLYVKYEVIGKNNVAVPTHFFKVILVDTVEGHLNVESYVMPNAQIEDNTPLKAFQVPVETIERAAGFLIFENVPKSQLKLINGKQT
;
A
#
# COMPACT_ATOMS: atom_id res chain seq x y z
N ARG A 1 12.12 -15.80 -4.51
CA ARG A 1 13.13 -16.72 -3.96
C ARG A 1 14.19 -16.85 -5.03
N GLU A 2 15.42 -16.56 -4.69
CA GLU A 2 16.54 -16.78 -5.60
C GLU A 2 16.84 -18.29 -5.71
N LEU A 3 17.75 -18.66 -6.59
CA LEU A 3 18.16 -20.06 -6.81
C LEU A 3 18.67 -20.75 -5.53
N ASP A 4 19.11 -19.98 -4.54
CA ASP A 4 19.57 -20.45 -3.23
C ASP A 4 18.42 -20.63 -2.21
N GLY A 5 17.17 -20.38 -2.60
CA GLY A 5 15.99 -20.50 -1.76
C GLY A 5 15.79 -19.34 -0.77
N LYS A 6 16.70 -18.36 -0.72
CA LYS A 6 16.63 -17.22 0.20
C LYS A 6 15.77 -16.09 -0.37
N LEU A 7 15.39 -15.18 0.52
CA LEU A 7 14.66 -13.96 0.22
C LEU A 7 15.62 -12.78 0.34
N TYR A 8 15.59 -11.91 -0.66
CA TYR A 8 16.44 -10.73 -0.74
C TYR A 8 15.59 -9.50 -1.05
N VAL A 9 16.00 -8.37 -0.49
CA VAL A 9 15.54 -7.06 -0.93
C VAL A 9 16.60 -6.51 -1.87
N LYS A 10 16.22 -6.24 -3.12
CA LYS A 10 17.09 -5.69 -4.15
C LYS A 10 16.38 -4.55 -4.86
N TYR A 11 17.08 -3.45 -5.06
CA TYR A 11 16.59 -2.30 -5.80
C TYR A 11 17.76 -1.57 -6.49
N GLU A 12 17.46 -0.87 -7.57
CA GLU A 12 18.44 -0.05 -8.28
C GLU A 12 18.71 1.24 -7.51
N VAL A 13 19.93 1.77 -7.63
CA VAL A 13 20.29 3.12 -7.22
C VAL A 13 20.85 3.87 -8.42
N ILE A 14 20.43 5.12 -8.61
CA ILE A 14 20.76 5.90 -9.82
C ILE A 14 21.45 7.23 -9.50
N GLY A 15 22.25 7.70 -10.46
CA GLY A 15 22.94 8.99 -10.39
C GLY A 15 24.08 9.05 -9.37
N LYS A 16 24.75 10.21 -9.29
CA LYS A 16 25.91 10.41 -8.39
C LYS A 16 25.57 10.30 -6.91
N ASN A 17 24.30 10.48 -6.57
CA ASN A 17 23.82 10.50 -5.18
C ASN A 17 23.19 9.16 -4.76
N ASN A 18 23.27 8.12 -5.59
CA ASN A 18 22.70 6.80 -5.31
C ASN A 18 21.21 6.86 -4.91
N VAL A 19 20.42 7.60 -5.68
CA VAL A 19 18.98 7.74 -5.43
C VAL A 19 18.32 6.38 -5.61
N ALA A 20 17.65 5.87 -4.57
CA ALA A 20 16.99 4.58 -4.63
C ALA A 20 15.79 4.60 -5.57
N VAL A 21 15.65 3.55 -6.38
CA VAL A 21 14.47 3.27 -7.20
C VAL A 21 13.59 2.28 -6.44
N PRO A 22 12.46 2.70 -5.84
CA PRO A 22 11.62 1.80 -5.06
C PRO A 22 11.09 0.65 -5.92
N THR A 23 10.92 -0.54 -5.33
CA THR A 23 10.33 -1.68 -6.04
C THR A 23 8.81 -1.55 -6.18
N HIS A 24 8.18 -0.93 -5.18
CA HIS A 24 6.75 -0.67 -5.11
C HIS A 24 6.51 0.68 -4.44
N PHE A 25 5.34 1.25 -4.72
CA PHE A 25 4.78 2.39 -3.99
C PHE A 25 3.46 1.96 -3.37
N PHE A 26 3.06 2.66 -2.31
CA PHE A 26 1.76 2.45 -1.70
C PHE A 26 1.01 3.77 -1.53
N LYS A 27 -0.31 3.68 -1.43
CA LYS A 27 -1.15 4.78 -1.01
C LYS A 27 -2.23 4.25 -0.08
N VAL A 28 -2.33 4.83 1.12
CA VAL A 28 -3.45 4.60 2.04
C VAL A 28 -4.24 5.88 2.16
N ILE A 29 -5.55 5.78 2.03
CA ILE A 29 -6.47 6.90 1.93
C ILE A 29 -7.54 6.69 2.99
N LEU A 30 -7.77 7.71 3.81
CA LEU A 30 -8.91 7.80 4.72
C LEU A 30 -9.89 8.80 4.11
N VAL A 31 -11.14 8.38 3.95
CA VAL A 31 -12.21 9.20 3.39
C VAL A 31 -13.27 9.39 4.45
N ASP A 32 -13.54 10.66 4.77
CA ASP A 32 -14.69 11.04 5.59
C ASP A 32 -15.93 11.15 4.69
N THR A 33 -17.00 10.47 5.08
CA THR A 33 -18.27 10.48 4.36
C THR A 33 -19.18 11.56 4.93
N VAL A 34 -20.14 12.04 4.14
CA VAL A 34 -21.12 13.05 4.60
C VAL A 34 -21.94 12.57 5.80
N GLU A 35 -22.04 11.26 6.00
CA GLU A 35 -22.71 10.62 7.15
C GLU A 35 -21.84 10.57 8.42
N GLY A 36 -20.59 11.05 8.38
CA GLY A 36 -19.63 10.98 9.48
C GLY A 36 -19.00 9.61 9.69
N HIS A 37 -19.13 8.71 8.71
CA HIS A 37 -18.40 7.43 8.69
C HIS A 37 -17.06 7.59 7.99
N LEU A 38 -16.08 6.82 8.44
CA LEU A 38 -14.75 6.76 7.84
C LEU A 38 -14.61 5.51 6.97
N ASN A 39 -14.06 5.69 5.77
CA ASN A 39 -13.71 4.62 4.86
C ASN A 39 -12.21 4.62 4.61
N VAL A 40 -11.61 3.44 4.51
CA VAL A 40 -10.19 3.30 4.21
C VAL A 40 -9.99 2.54 2.91
N GLU A 41 -9.10 3.04 2.07
CA GLU A 41 -8.58 2.33 0.92
C GLU A 41 -7.06 2.27 0.95
N SER A 42 -6.50 1.15 0.53
CA SER A 42 -5.07 0.85 0.62
C SER A 42 -4.61 0.13 -0.63
N TYR A 43 -3.56 0.67 -1.25
CA TYR A 43 -3.04 0.20 -2.52
C TYR A 43 -1.54 -0.01 -2.44
N VAL A 44 -1.03 -1.06 -3.08
CA VAL A 44 0.40 -1.27 -3.36
C VAL A 44 0.57 -1.56 -4.84
N MET A 45 1.38 -0.75 -5.52
CA MET A 45 1.62 -0.84 -6.96
C MET A 45 3.11 -1.05 -7.23
N PRO A 46 3.48 -1.95 -8.16
CA PRO A 46 4.87 -2.11 -8.57
C PRO A 46 5.36 -0.87 -9.29
N ASN A 47 6.63 -0.51 -9.09
CA ASN A 47 7.32 0.50 -9.90
C ASN A 47 7.80 -0.14 -11.22
N ALA A 48 6.83 -0.57 -12.03
CA ALA A 48 7.05 -1.26 -13.29
C ALA A 48 5.92 -0.89 -14.26
N GLN A 49 6.05 -1.32 -15.51
CA GLN A 49 4.97 -1.18 -16.48
C GLN A 49 3.73 -1.94 -16.01
N ILE A 50 2.57 -1.26 -16.07
CA ILE A 50 1.26 -1.81 -15.75
C ILE A 50 0.41 -1.65 -17.01
N GLU A 51 -0.29 -2.71 -17.39
CA GLU A 51 -1.24 -2.68 -18.52
C GLU A 51 -2.39 -1.72 -18.21
N ASP A 52 -2.76 -0.84 -19.14
CA ASP A 52 -3.79 0.19 -18.96
C ASP A 52 -5.17 -0.39 -18.57
N ASN A 53 -5.46 -1.62 -19.01
CA ASN A 53 -6.70 -2.31 -18.70
C ASN A 53 -6.69 -2.98 -17.31
N THR A 54 -5.60 -2.90 -16.55
CA THR A 54 -5.52 -3.47 -15.20
C THR A 54 -6.37 -2.63 -14.24
N PRO A 55 -7.44 -3.20 -13.65
CA PRO A 55 -8.30 -2.43 -12.76
C PRO A 55 -7.54 -2.05 -11.48
N LEU A 56 -7.71 -0.80 -11.01
CA LEU A 56 -7.03 -0.31 -9.79
C LEU A 56 -7.29 -1.19 -8.56
N LYS A 57 -8.46 -1.82 -8.47
CA LYS A 57 -8.82 -2.76 -7.40
C LYS A 57 -7.88 -3.97 -7.30
N ALA A 58 -7.19 -4.33 -8.37
CA ALA A 58 -6.20 -5.42 -8.37
C ALA A 58 -5.01 -5.13 -7.45
N PHE A 59 -4.76 -3.85 -7.14
CA PHE A 59 -3.66 -3.40 -6.28
C PHE A 59 -4.09 -3.20 -4.82
N GLN A 60 -5.34 -3.50 -4.46
CA GLN A 60 -5.81 -3.36 -3.09
C GLN A 60 -5.19 -4.41 -2.19
N VAL A 61 -4.64 -3.96 -1.07
CA VAL A 61 -4.06 -4.82 -0.03
C VAL A 61 -4.58 -4.38 1.34
N PRO A 62 -4.59 -5.24 2.37
CA PRO A 62 -4.86 -4.81 3.74
C PRO A 62 -3.84 -3.76 4.21
N VAL A 63 -4.28 -2.75 4.98
CA VAL A 63 -3.40 -1.71 5.54
C VAL A 63 -2.25 -2.32 6.35
N GLU A 64 -2.52 -3.39 7.08
CA GLU A 64 -1.54 -4.10 7.91
C GLU A 64 -0.39 -4.69 7.09
N THR A 65 -0.64 -4.98 5.80
CA THR A 65 0.41 -5.43 4.87
C THR A 65 1.38 -4.29 4.57
N ILE A 66 0.86 -3.09 4.39
CA ILE A 66 1.66 -1.88 4.14
C ILE A 66 2.43 -1.51 5.40
N GLU A 67 1.79 -1.46 6.56
CA GLU A 67 2.43 -1.13 7.84
C GLU A 67 3.60 -2.08 8.14
N ARG A 68 3.39 -3.39 7.93
CA ARG A 68 4.44 -4.40 8.11
C ARG A 68 5.61 -4.22 7.16
N ALA A 69 5.36 -3.85 5.91
CA ALA A 69 6.40 -3.66 4.90
C ALA A 69 7.14 -2.33 5.05
N ALA A 70 6.42 -1.27 5.43
CA ALA A 70 6.93 0.09 5.54
C ALA A 70 7.57 0.39 6.90
N GLY A 71 7.21 -0.36 7.95
CA GLY A 71 7.79 -0.23 9.28
C GLY A 71 7.20 0.91 10.12
N PHE A 72 5.98 1.37 9.81
CA PHE A 72 5.28 2.38 10.61
C PHE A 72 3.76 2.17 10.57
N LEU A 73 3.06 2.74 11.55
CA LEU A 73 1.61 2.67 11.68
C LEU A 73 0.92 3.77 10.87
N ILE A 74 -0.22 3.44 10.28
CA ILE A 74 -1.01 4.33 9.43
C ILE A 74 -2.36 4.54 10.11
N PHE A 75 -2.74 5.81 10.32
CA PHE A 75 -4.00 6.20 10.95
C PHE A 75 -4.20 5.63 12.37
N GLU A 76 -3.12 5.54 13.16
CA GLU A 76 -3.15 4.97 14.53
C GLU A 76 -4.21 5.62 15.44
N ASN A 77 -4.45 6.92 15.28
CA ASN A 77 -5.40 7.68 16.09
C ASN A 77 -6.85 7.59 15.59
N VAL A 78 -7.13 6.86 14.51
CA VAL A 78 -8.48 6.73 13.98
C VAL A 78 -9.26 5.69 14.79
N PRO A 79 -10.41 6.06 15.40
CA PRO A 79 -11.23 5.11 16.14
C PRO A 79 -11.77 4.04 15.19
N LYS A 80 -11.46 2.77 15.46
CA LYS A 80 -11.97 1.65 14.65
C LYS A 80 -13.50 1.57 14.62
N SER A 81 -14.18 2.11 15.64
CA SER A 81 -15.64 2.21 15.70
C SER A 81 -16.25 3.16 14.66
N GLN A 82 -15.47 4.09 14.11
CA GLN A 82 -15.90 5.02 13.06
C GLN A 82 -15.60 4.47 11.66
N LEU A 83 -14.80 3.41 11.55
CA LEU A 83 -14.51 2.74 10.28
C LEU A 83 -15.71 1.89 9.85
N LYS A 84 -16.22 2.15 8.64
CA LYS A 84 -17.35 1.44 8.05
C LYS A 84 -16.95 0.55 6.89
N LEU A 85 -15.99 1.00 6.07
CA LEU A 85 -15.49 0.26 4.92
C LEU A 85 -13.97 0.21 4.91
N ILE A 86 -13.42 -0.96 4.63
CA ILE A 86 -12.00 -1.18 4.31
C ILE A 86 -11.90 -1.82 2.93
N ASN A 87 -11.26 -1.14 1.97
CA ASN A 87 -11.14 -1.57 0.57
C ASN A 87 -12.50 -1.96 -0.05
N GLY A 88 -13.55 -1.19 0.26
CA GLY A 88 -14.92 -1.43 -0.21
C GLY A 88 -15.65 -2.61 0.44
N LYS A 89 -15.06 -3.27 1.46
CA LYS A 89 -15.72 -4.31 2.26
C LYS A 89 -16.21 -3.74 3.58
N GLN A 90 -17.42 -4.10 3.99
CA GLN A 90 -17.94 -3.76 5.32
C GLN A 90 -17.13 -4.47 6.39
N THR A 91 -16.78 -3.70 7.42
CA THR A 91 -16.13 -4.16 8.65
C THR A 91 -17.15 -4.56 9.71
#